data_AF-X1P046-F1
#
_entry.id   AF-X1P046-F1
#
_cell.length_a   1.000
_cell.length_b   1.000
_cell.length_c   1.000
_cell.angle_alpha   90.00
_cell.angle_beta   90.00
_cell.angle_gamma   90.00
#
_symmetry.space_group_name_H-M   'P 1'
#
loop_
_entity.id
_entity.type
_entity.pdbx_description
1 polymer ?
#
loop_
_entity_poly.entity_id
_entity_poly.type
_entity_poly.pdbx_seq_one_letter_code
_entity_poly.pdbx_strand_id
1 'polypeptide(L)'
;PPQEIKNLYKWWEEMKVTMDEKERIRLGKKILRSQAENLWTIGTVGNQPHVVLVKNRLRNVPPTGLFAYDYFFETINHPEQFFLKR
;
A
#
# COMPACT_ATOMS: atom_id res chain seq x y z
N PRO A 1 4.38 -26.24 -9.90
CA PRO A 1 3.22 -25.44 -9.42
C PRO A 1 1.98 -25.57 -10.33
N PRO A 2 0.75 -25.49 -9.76
CA PRO A 2 -0.52 -25.43 -10.49
C PRO A 2 -0.57 -24.28 -11.50
N GLN A 3 -1.45 -24.37 -12.50
CA GLN A 3 -1.49 -23.39 -13.59
C GLN A 3 -1.93 -22.00 -13.11
N GLU A 4 -2.85 -21.96 -12.15
CA GLU A 4 -3.35 -20.74 -11.51
C GLU A 4 -2.20 -19.98 -10.84
N ILE A 5 -1.33 -20.69 -10.12
CA ILE A 5 -0.16 -20.12 -9.46
C ILE A 5 0.86 -19.60 -10.49
N LYS A 6 1.11 -20.35 -11.56
CA LYS A 6 1.99 -19.87 -12.66
C LYS A 6 1.46 -18.59 -13.30
N ASN A 7 0.14 -18.49 -13.47
CA ASN A 7 -0.50 -17.30 -14.03
C ASN A 7 -0.32 -16.08 -13.10
N LEU A 8 -0.47 -16.26 -11.79
CA LEU A 8 -0.22 -15.20 -10.80
C LEU A 8 1.20 -14.64 -10.91
N TYR A 9 2.22 -15.51 -10.96
CA TYR A 9 3.61 -15.08 -11.15
C TYR A 9 3.79 -14.31 -12.46
N LYS A 10 3.24 -14.84 -13.57
CA LYS A 10 3.34 -14.18 -14.88
C LYS A 10 2.72 -12.77 -14.85
N TRP A 11 1.50 -12.64 -14.34
CA TRP A 11 0.83 -11.34 -14.27
C TRP A 11 1.56 -10.35 -13.37
N TRP A 12 2.11 -10.82 -12.24
CA TRP A 12 2.91 -9.99 -11.35
C TRP A 12 4.19 -9.48 -12.02
N GLU A 13 4.95 -10.35 -12.69
CA GLU A 13 6.17 -9.98 -13.40
C GLU A 13 5.89 -8.95 -14.51
N GLU A 14 4.86 -9.16 -15.33
CA GLU A 14 4.44 -8.21 -16.36
C GLU A 14 3.97 -6.87 -15.76
N MET A 15 3.24 -6.90 -14.64
CA MET A 15 2.70 -5.71 -13.99
C MET A 15 3.79 -4.80 -13.43
N LYS A 16 4.89 -5.38 -12.91
CA LYS A 16 6.03 -4.61 -12.37
C LYS A 16 6.75 -3.79 -13.43
N VAL A 17 6.82 -4.29 -14.66
CA VAL A 17 7.68 -3.71 -15.72
C VAL A 17 6.89 -2.95 -16.78
N THR A 18 5.58 -3.15 -16.89
CA THR A 18 4.76 -2.43 -17.87
C THR A 18 4.74 -0.92 -17.60
N MET A 19 4.88 -0.13 -18.66
CA MET A 19 4.79 1.34 -18.63
C MET A 19 3.37 1.84 -18.95
N ASP A 20 2.49 0.97 -19.46
CA ASP A 20 1.08 1.32 -19.70
C ASP A 20 0.26 1.13 -18.42
N GLU A 21 -0.31 2.23 -17.93
CA GLU A 21 -1.17 2.25 -16.76
C GLU A 21 -2.42 1.36 -16.93
N LYS A 22 -3.06 1.38 -18.10
CA LYS A 22 -4.26 0.57 -18.35
C LYS A 22 -3.94 -0.91 -18.27
N GLU A 23 -2.79 -1.29 -18.82
CA GLU A 23 -2.31 -2.66 -18.76
C GLU A 23 -1.95 -3.07 -17.33
N ARG A 24 -1.27 -2.20 -16.57
CA ARG A 24 -0.96 -2.45 -15.15
C ARG A 24 -2.22 -2.71 -14.33
N ILE A 25 -3.25 -1.87 -14.51
CA ILE A 25 -4.55 -2.03 -13.83
C ILE A 25 -5.21 -3.36 -14.24
N ARG A 26 -5.17 -3.69 -15.53
CA ARG A 26 -5.77 -4.94 -16.04
C ARG A 26 -5.11 -6.17 -15.43
N LEU A 27 -3.78 -6.18 -15.32
CA LEU A 27 -3.02 -7.28 -14.70
C LEU A 27 -3.32 -7.38 -13.19
N GLY A 28 -3.32 -6.26 -12.47
CA GLY A 28 -3.69 -6.22 -11.05
C GLY A 28 -5.09 -6.77 -10.79
N LYS A 29 -6.06 -6.43 -11.64
CA LYS A 29 -7.43 -6.97 -11.55
C LYS A 29 -7.49 -8.48 -11.75
N LYS A 30 -6.62 -9.07 -12.58
CA LYS A 30 -6.55 -10.54 -12.72
C LYS A 30 -6.03 -11.22 -11.46
N ILE A 31 -5.01 -10.64 -10.83
CA ILE A 31 -4.47 -11.14 -9.55
C ILE A 31 -5.56 -11.09 -8.46
N LEU A 32 -6.25 -9.96 -8.33
CA LEU A 32 -7.35 -9.80 -7.35
C LEU A 32 -8.53 -10.74 -7.63
N ARG A 33 -8.87 -10.97 -8.91
CA ARG A 33 -9.90 -11.95 -9.30
C ARG A 33 -9.51 -13.37 -8.87
N SER A 34 -8.27 -13.78 -9.10
CA SER A 34 -7.79 -15.10 -8.67
C SER A 34 -7.88 -15.25 -7.15
N GLN A 35 -7.56 -14.20 -6.38
CA GLN A 35 -7.75 -14.21 -4.92
C GLN A 35 -9.22 -14.40 -4.52
N ALA A 36 -10.15 -13.73 -5.20
CA ALA A 36 -11.58 -13.90 -4.93
C ALA A 36 -12.11 -15.30 -5.27
N GLU A 37 -11.57 -15.93 -6.32
CA GLU A 37 -11.99 -17.25 -6.79
C GLU A 37 -11.38 -18.40 -5.98
N ASN A 38 -10.20 -18.21 -5.38
CA ASN A 38 -9.42 -19.29 -4.76
C ASN A 38 -9.12 -19.10 -3.27
N LEU A 39 -9.33 -17.90 -2.72
CA LEU A 39 -9.08 -17.56 -1.31
C LEU A 39 -7.68 -17.96 -0.81
N TRP A 40 -6.62 -17.54 -1.53
CA TRP A 40 -5.22 -17.84 -1.16
C TRP A 40 -4.83 -17.32 0.22
N THR A 41 -5.44 -16.22 0.63
CA THR A 41 -5.35 -15.67 1.99
C THR A 41 -6.72 -15.25 2.47
N ILE A 42 -6.99 -15.40 3.76
CA ILE A 42 -8.23 -14.95 4.38
C ILE A 42 -7.87 -13.82 5.34
N GLY A 43 -8.16 -12.59 4.95
CA GLY A 43 -8.03 -11.43 5.83
C GLY A 43 -9.12 -11.46 6.89
N THR A 44 -8.76 -11.24 8.16
CA THR A 44 -9.70 -11.19 9.28
C THR A 44 -10.14 -9.76 9.57
N VAL A 45 -9.18 -8.88 9.82
CA VAL A 45 -9.38 -7.45 10.09
C VAL A 45 -8.29 -6.67 9.36
N GLY A 46 -8.64 -5.52 8.82
CA GLY A 46 -7.70 -4.58 8.20
C GLY A 46 -8.15 -3.15 8.44
N ASN A 47 -7.33 -2.19 7.99
CA ASN A 47 -7.62 -0.76 8.07
C ASN A 47 -7.91 -0.26 9.50
N GLN A 48 -7.12 -0.70 10.48
CA GLN A 48 -7.22 -0.21 11.85
C GLN A 48 -6.90 1.29 11.88
N PRO A 49 -7.68 2.12 12.59
CA PRO A 49 -7.35 3.53 12.77
C PRO A 49 -6.09 3.67 13.63
N HIS A 50 -5.11 4.43 13.12
CA HIS A 50 -3.90 4.79 13.85
C HIS A 50 -4.05 6.21 14.41
N VAL A 51 -3.97 6.35 15.73
CA VAL A 51 -4.00 7.65 16.40
C VAL A 51 -2.58 8.14 16.60
N VAL A 52 -2.27 9.32 16.05
CA VAL A 52 -0.97 9.98 16.19
C VAL A 52 -1.15 11.28 16.99
N LEU A 53 -0.36 11.43 18.05
CA LEU A 53 -0.42 12.61 18.93
C LEU A 53 0.69 13.59 18.57
N VAL A 54 0.31 14.81 18.21
CA VAL A 54 1.23 15.87 17.80
C VAL A 54 1.09 17.05 18.74
N LYS A 55 2.21 17.54 19.28
CA LYS A 55 2.19 18.73 20.13
C LYS A 55 1.85 19.97 19.30
N ASN A 56 1.01 20.86 19.81
CA ASN A 56 0.55 22.08 19.12
C ASN A 56 1.67 22.98 18.56
N ARG A 57 2.91 22.91 19.08
CA ARG A 57 4.04 23.68 18.53
C ARG A 57 4.76 23.00 17.37
N LEU A 58 4.59 21.69 17.17
CA LEU A 58 5.13 20.98 16.01
C LEU A 58 4.20 21.24 14.82
N ARG A 59 4.73 21.91 13.80
CA ARG A 59 4.00 22.35 12.61
C ARG A 59 4.47 21.57 11.39
N ASN A 60 3.67 21.68 10.34
CA ASN A 60 3.83 20.97 9.07
C ASN A 60 3.61 19.46 9.13
N VAL A 61 2.98 18.96 10.21
CA VAL A 61 2.51 17.57 10.28
C VAL A 61 1.11 17.50 9.63
N PRO A 62 0.88 16.63 8.64
CA PRO A 62 -0.43 16.52 8.00
C PRO A 62 -1.51 16.03 8.99
N PRO A 63 -2.76 16.49 8.87
CA PRO A 63 -3.84 16.08 9.77
C PRO A 63 -4.29 14.63 9.55
N THR A 64 -4.03 14.09 8.37
CA THR A 64 -4.30 12.71 7.98
C THR A 64 -3.13 12.22 7.14
N GLY A 65 -2.69 10.99 7.36
CA GLY A 65 -1.56 10.42 6.65
C GLY A 65 -1.57 8.90 6.73
N LEU A 66 -0.54 8.31 6.12
CA LEU A 66 -0.32 6.87 6.18
C LEU A 66 0.65 6.57 7.32
N PHE A 67 0.30 5.58 8.14
CA PHE A 67 1.14 5.05 9.20
C PHE A 67 1.24 3.55 9.04
N ALA A 68 2.30 3.06 8.41
CA ALA A 68 2.54 1.63 8.27
C ALA A 68 4.03 1.33 8.25
N TYR A 69 4.40 0.14 8.73
CA TYR A 69 5.79 -0.31 8.73
C TYR A 69 6.39 -0.37 7.33
N ASP A 70 5.59 -0.73 6.32
CA ASP A 70 6.02 -0.80 4.90
C ASP A 70 6.53 0.53 4.35
N TYR A 71 6.11 1.65 4.95
CA TYR A 71 6.56 3.01 4.62
C TYR A 71 7.55 3.57 5.65
N PHE A 72 8.14 2.73 6.50
CA PHE A 72 8.93 3.17 7.66
C PHE A 72 8.16 4.21 8.52
N PHE A 73 6.90 3.88 8.84
CA PHE A 73 5.97 4.69 9.61
C PHE A 73 5.63 6.04 8.93
N GLU A 74 6.08 7.14 9.52
CA GLU A 74 5.75 8.52 9.13
C GLU A 74 6.63 9.04 7.98
N THR A 75 7.56 8.24 7.46
CA THR A 75 8.55 8.72 6.46
C THR A 75 7.89 9.24 5.18
N ILE A 76 6.75 8.65 4.77
CA ILE A 76 5.95 9.14 3.63
C ILE A 76 5.35 10.54 3.86
N ASN A 77 5.23 10.96 5.12
CA ASN A 77 4.70 12.26 5.51
C ASN A 77 5.80 13.34 5.59
N HIS A 78 7.02 13.04 5.11
CA HIS A 78 8.14 13.98 5.01
C HIS A 78 8.51 14.68 6.34
N PRO A 79 8.89 13.91 7.38
CA PRO A 79 9.17 14.46 8.70
C PRO A 79 10.34 15.45 8.72
N GLU A 80 11.21 15.42 7.72
CA GLU A 80 12.28 16.42 7.50
C GLU A 80 11.75 17.85 7.30
N GLN A 81 10.47 17.99 6.93
CA GLN A 81 9.82 19.29 6.76
C GLN A 81 9.11 19.77 8.05
N PHE A 82 9.09 18.97 9.11
CA PHE A 82 8.43 19.34 10.36
C PHE A 82 9.28 20.33 11.15
N PHE A 83 8.64 21.29 11.82
CA PHE A 83 9.35 22.31 12.58
C PHE A 83 8.64 22.73 13.86
N LEU A 84 9.42 23.16 14.84
CA LEU A 84 8.88 23.74 16.07
C LEU A 84 8.66 25.24 15.87
N LYS A 85 7.40 25.68 15.99
CA LYS A 85 7.05 27.10 16.08
C LYS A 85 7.58 27.63 17.43
N ARG A 86 8.32 28.76 17.37
CA ARG A 86 8.75 29.52 18.55
C ARG A 86 7.55 30.20 19.22
#